data_AF-A0A814ST34-F1
#
_entry.id   AF-A0A814ST34-F1
#
_cell.length_a   1.000
_cell.length_b   1.000
_cell.length_c   1.000
_cell.angle_alpha   90.00
_cell.angle_beta   90.00
_cell.angle_gamma   90.00
#
_symmetry.space_group_name_H-M   'P 1'
#
loop_
_entity.id
_entity.type
_entity.pdbx_description
1 polymer ?
#
loop_
_entity_poly.entity_id
_entity_poly.type
_entity_poly.pdbx_seq_one_letter_code
_entity_poly.pdbx_strand_id
1 'polypeptide(L)'
;MQFTQVIAPTAPTINRTSINRDSIRNDIFEIISNDQDVKEQIQSLRENSKPEDIVNILQDVVMKRIEQRLIALEQKTNSIEQQLENIQFNANSRERISRQKNLRFIGMKEQADIVKSITEGAAKIGIQLKNEDIEYCHPLGQKKKEQQSPQPVIAAFLSRFKLKSLLSKRKEFRQATGISIFEDVTRYDKWLLDQMRDSLEDEDRKYVFTRGGRVCYKTEDQGIVFINSYDDIQRYLYG
;
A
#
# COMPACT_ATOMS: atom_id res chain seq x y z
N MET A 1 28.58 17.38 7.23
CA MET A 1 27.14 17.06 7.25
C MET A 1 26.67 17.04 5.81
N GLN A 2 26.59 15.86 5.21
CA GLN A 2 26.11 15.69 3.83
C GLN A 2 24.65 15.24 3.89
N PHE A 3 23.75 16.04 3.30
CA PHE A 3 22.34 15.75 3.19
C PHE A 3 22.14 14.61 2.19
N THR A 4 21.76 13.43 2.68
CA THR A 4 21.33 12.32 1.84
C THR A 4 19.98 12.70 1.25
N GLN A 5 19.97 13.06 -0.04
CA GLN A 5 18.74 13.31 -0.79
C GLN A 5 17.86 12.04 -0.77
N VAL A 6 16.68 12.18 -0.19
CA VAL A 6 15.59 11.22 -0.31
C VAL A 6 15.18 11.23 -1.78
N ILE A 7 15.44 10.13 -2.49
CA ILE A 7 14.93 9.93 -3.85
C ILE A 7 13.42 9.76 -3.71
N ALA A 8 12.68 10.84 -3.95
CA ALA A 8 11.24 10.79 -4.14
C ALA A 8 10.91 9.75 -5.22
N PRO A 9 9.81 8.99 -5.11
CA PRO A 9 9.35 8.16 -6.21
C PRO A 9 9.18 9.06 -7.44
N THR A 10 10.02 8.86 -8.45
CA THR A 10 9.87 9.50 -9.75
C THR A 10 8.46 9.22 -10.22
N ALA A 11 7.67 10.29 -10.37
CA ALA A 11 6.38 10.22 -11.02
C ALA A 11 6.54 9.42 -12.32
N PRO A 12 5.62 8.48 -12.64
CA PRO A 12 5.67 7.80 -13.92
C PRO A 12 5.81 8.87 -14.98
N THR A 13 6.88 8.78 -15.78
CA THR A 13 7.04 9.63 -16.95
C THR A 13 5.84 9.31 -17.83
N ILE A 14 4.79 10.13 -17.71
CA ILE A 14 3.70 10.14 -18.66
C ILE A 14 4.39 10.57 -19.93
N ASN A 15 4.71 9.59 -20.78
CA ASN A 15 4.95 9.84 -22.19
C ASN A 15 3.68 10.52 -22.66
N ARG A 16 3.70 11.86 -22.67
CA ARG A 16 2.75 12.66 -23.41
C ARG A 16 3.06 12.31 -24.86
N THR A 17 2.50 11.21 -25.33
CA THR A 17 2.37 10.94 -26.75
C THR A 17 1.81 12.21 -27.33
N SER A 18 2.62 12.89 -28.14
CA SER A 18 2.18 14.04 -28.91
C SER A 18 0.91 13.61 -29.60
N ILE A 19 -0.22 14.19 -29.18
CA ILE A 19 -1.53 13.84 -29.70
C ILE A 19 -1.50 14.22 -31.18
N ASN A 20 -1.30 13.22 -32.03
CA ASN A 20 -1.19 13.42 -33.47
C ASN A 20 -2.59 13.75 -33.99
N ARG A 21 -2.76 14.98 -34.50
CA ARG A 21 -4.05 15.46 -35.05
C ARG A 21 -4.55 14.55 -36.17
N ASP A 22 -3.66 13.91 -36.92
CA ASP A 22 -4.03 12.97 -37.97
C ASP A 22 -4.53 11.64 -37.40
N SER A 23 -4.02 11.21 -36.23
CA SER A 23 -4.56 10.04 -35.51
C SER A 23 -5.97 10.31 -35.02
N ILE A 24 -6.22 11.47 -34.39
CA ILE A 24 -7.57 11.86 -33.97
C ILE A 24 -8.51 11.93 -35.18
N ARG A 25 -8.06 12.52 -36.29
CA ARG A 25 -8.88 12.65 -37.49
C ARG A 25 -9.25 11.29 -38.07
N ASN A 26 -8.30 10.34 -38.09
CA ASN A 26 -8.55 8.98 -38.56
C ASN A 26 -9.48 8.21 -37.63
N ASP A 27 -9.31 8.34 -36.30
CA ASP A 27 -10.21 7.74 -35.32
C ASP A 27 -11.64 8.29 -35.46
N ILE A 28 -11.79 9.61 -35.65
CA ILE A 28 -13.10 10.25 -35.91
C ILE A 28 -13.71 9.73 -37.22
N PHE A 29 -12.91 9.62 -38.29
CA PHE A 29 -13.39 9.10 -39.58
C PHE A 29 -13.83 7.64 -39.49
N GLU A 30 -13.11 6.81 -38.73
CA GLU A 30 -13.42 5.40 -38.53
C GLU A 30 -14.70 5.23 -37.68
N ILE A 31 -14.90 6.09 -36.68
CA ILE A 31 -16.13 6.15 -35.87
C ILE A 31 -17.34 6.56 -36.71
N ILE A 32 -17.18 7.52 -37.62
CA ILE A 32 -18.25 7.95 -38.52
C ILE A 32 -18.53 6.88 -39.58
N SER A 33 -17.50 6.19 -40.06
CA SER A 33 -17.61 5.21 -41.15
C SER A 33 -18.10 3.82 -40.72
N ASN A 34 -18.04 3.46 -39.44
CA ASN A 34 -18.46 2.13 -38.96
C ASN A 34 -19.85 2.11 -38.31
N ASP A 35 -20.52 3.25 -38.21
CA ASP A 35 -21.79 3.34 -37.49
C ASP A 35 -22.97 3.52 -38.44
N GLN A 36 -23.80 2.48 -38.50
CA GLN A 36 -24.92 2.33 -39.42
C GLN A 36 -25.99 3.42 -39.20
N ASP A 37 -26.25 3.82 -37.95
CA ASP A 37 -27.25 4.84 -37.61
C ASP A 37 -26.87 6.22 -38.17
N VAL A 38 -25.57 6.55 -38.17
CA VAL A 38 -25.10 7.81 -38.75
C VAL A 38 -25.07 7.78 -40.26
N LYS A 39 -24.81 6.63 -40.87
CA LYS A 39 -24.96 6.48 -42.31
C LYS A 39 -26.42 6.68 -42.74
N GLU A 40 -27.37 6.09 -42.01
CA GLU A 40 -28.80 6.22 -42.29
C GLU A 40 -29.33 7.64 -42.05
N GLN A 41 -28.85 8.31 -40.99
CA GLN A 41 -29.17 9.72 -40.73
C GLN A 41 -28.52 10.68 -41.76
N ILE A 42 -27.28 10.43 -42.20
CA ILE A 42 -26.64 11.24 -43.25
C ILE A 42 -27.32 11.03 -44.61
N GLN A 43 -27.72 9.80 -44.93
CA GLN A 43 -28.35 9.46 -46.20
C GLN A 43 -29.74 10.11 -46.34
N SER A 44 -30.54 10.10 -45.28
CA SER A 44 -31.86 10.74 -45.26
C SER A 44 -31.80 12.28 -45.35
N LEU A 45 -30.71 12.90 -44.88
CA LEU A 45 -30.52 14.37 -44.90
C LEU A 45 -29.97 14.91 -46.23
N ARG A 46 -29.29 14.08 -47.02
CA ARG A 46 -28.77 14.46 -48.35
C ARG A 46 -29.87 14.78 -49.36
N GLU A 47 -31.09 14.30 -49.13
CA GLU A 47 -32.16 14.37 -50.12
C GLU A 47 -33.00 15.65 -50.01
N ASN A 48 -33.02 16.40 -48.88
CA ASN A 48 -33.93 17.56 -48.72
C ASN A 48 -33.49 18.71 -47.77
N SER A 49 -32.27 18.74 -47.22
CA SER A 49 -31.90 19.70 -46.16
C SER A 49 -30.89 20.77 -46.61
N LYS A 50 -30.94 21.97 -46.00
CA LYS A 50 -29.93 23.02 -46.22
C LYS A 50 -28.58 22.59 -45.61
N PRO A 51 -27.44 23.02 -46.17
CA PRO A 51 -26.11 22.66 -45.65
C PRO A 51 -25.92 22.96 -44.15
N GLU A 52 -26.57 24.01 -43.65
CA GLU A 52 -26.51 24.44 -42.23
C GLU A 52 -27.20 23.42 -41.29
N ASP A 53 -28.33 22.85 -41.70
CA ASP A 53 -29.06 21.84 -40.93
C ASP A 53 -28.24 20.54 -40.81
N ILE A 54 -27.54 20.17 -41.88
CA ILE A 54 -26.66 19.00 -41.92
C ILE A 54 -25.49 19.17 -40.93
N VAL A 55 -24.89 20.36 -40.87
CA VAL A 55 -23.79 20.66 -39.93
C VAL A 55 -24.26 20.57 -38.49
N ASN A 56 -25.43 21.14 -38.16
CA ASN A 56 -25.95 21.11 -36.78
C ASN A 56 -26.27 19.66 -36.33
N ILE A 57 -26.86 18.85 -37.21
CA ILE A 57 -27.16 17.45 -36.89
C ILE A 57 -25.87 16.63 -36.71
N LEU A 58 -24.87 16.84 -37.57
CA LEU A 58 -23.56 16.19 -37.43
C LEU A 58 -22.88 16.60 -36.12
N GLN A 59 -22.97 17.87 -35.73
CA GLN A 59 -22.44 18.35 -34.45
C GLN A 59 -23.13 17.66 -33.28
N ASP A 60 -24.46 17.60 -33.26
CA ASP A 60 -25.23 16.95 -32.19
C ASP A 60 -24.92 15.45 -32.06
N VAL A 61 -24.80 14.75 -33.19
CA VAL A 61 -24.43 13.33 -33.24
C VAL A 61 -23.03 13.11 -32.68
N VAL A 62 -22.06 13.91 -33.13
CA VAL A 62 -20.67 13.81 -32.67
C VAL A 62 -20.59 14.13 -31.18
N MET A 63 -21.28 15.17 -30.71
CA MET A 63 -21.32 15.54 -29.28
C MET A 63 -21.92 14.43 -28.42
N LYS A 64 -23.08 13.89 -28.80
CA LYS A 64 -23.69 12.75 -28.09
C LYS A 64 -22.76 11.54 -27.99
N ARG A 65 -22.00 11.25 -29.06
CA ARG A 65 -21.02 10.15 -29.03
C ARG A 65 -19.82 10.44 -28.15
N ILE A 66 -19.33 11.67 -28.17
CA ILE A 66 -18.24 12.09 -27.28
C ILE A 66 -18.70 11.95 -25.83
N GLU A 67 -19.90 12.42 -25.49
CA GLU A 67 -20.50 12.26 -24.16
C GLU A 67 -20.65 10.80 -23.76
N GLN A 68 -21.21 9.96 -24.63
CA GLN A 68 -21.34 8.52 -24.37
C GLN A 68 -19.99 7.84 -24.12
N ARG A 69 -18.97 8.18 -24.92
CA ARG A 69 -17.61 7.64 -24.73
C ARG A 69 -16.98 8.17 -23.46
N LEU A 70 -17.20 9.44 -23.11
CA LEU A 70 -16.70 10.04 -21.89
C LEU A 70 -17.28 9.32 -20.67
N ILE A 71 -18.60 9.11 -20.63
CA ILE A 71 -19.28 8.35 -19.58
C ILE A 71 -18.74 6.91 -19.51
N ALA A 72 -18.60 6.23 -20.65
CA ALA A 72 -18.07 4.87 -20.68
C ALA A 72 -16.62 4.79 -20.18
N LEU A 73 -15.79 5.78 -20.49
CA LEU A 73 -14.41 5.88 -20.02
C LEU A 73 -14.34 6.20 -18.53
N GLU A 74 -15.19 7.07 -18.00
CA GLU A 74 -15.30 7.35 -16.57
C GLU A 74 -15.72 6.09 -15.80
N GLN A 75 -16.75 5.38 -16.27
CA GLN A 75 -17.18 4.13 -15.67
C GLN A 75 -16.07 3.08 -15.68
N LYS A 76 -15.33 2.96 -16.79
CA LYS A 76 -14.19 2.04 -16.89
C LYS A 76 -13.05 2.44 -15.95
N THR A 77 -12.73 3.73 -15.86
CA THR A 77 -11.70 4.25 -14.94
C THR A 77 -12.06 3.93 -13.50
N ASN A 78 -13.29 4.26 -13.07
CA ASN A 78 -13.78 3.96 -11.73
C ASN A 78 -13.75 2.45 -11.44
N SER A 79 -14.14 1.62 -12.41
CA SER A 79 -14.09 0.16 -12.26
C SER A 79 -12.67 -0.36 -12.09
N ILE A 80 -11.70 0.16 -12.86
CA ILE A 80 -10.29 -0.23 -12.76
C ILE A 80 -9.70 0.22 -11.42
N GLU A 81 -10.01 1.42 -10.95
CA GLU A 81 -9.56 1.94 -9.66
C GLU A 81 -10.05 1.06 -8.51
N GLN A 82 -11.34 0.72 -8.50
CA GLN A 82 -11.90 -0.21 -7.51
C GLN A 82 -11.24 -1.60 -7.56
N GLN A 83 -10.95 -2.13 -8.75
CA GLN A 83 -10.23 -3.39 -8.87
C GLN A 83 -8.81 -3.30 -8.33
N LEU A 84 -8.11 -2.19 -8.63
CA LEU A 84 -6.75 -1.96 -8.17
C LEU A 84 -6.69 -1.88 -6.64
N GLU A 85 -7.60 -1.13 -6.02
CA GLU A 85 -7.73 -1.05 -4.56
C GLU A 85 -7.98 -2.43 -3.94
N ASN A 86 -8.93 -3.19 -4.50
CA ASN A 86 -9.22 -4.55 -4.04
C ASN A 86 -8.00 -5.48 -4.15
N ILE A 87 -7.25 -5.40 -5.26
CA ILE A 87 -6.04 -6.21 -5.46
C ILE A 87 -4.97 -5.82 -4.44
N GLN A 88 -4.74 -4.53 -4.24
CA GLN A 88 -3.75 -4.03 -3.27
C GLN A 88 -4.12 -4.45 -1.84
N PHE A 89 -5.40 -4.32 -1.46
CA PHE A 89 -5.90 -4.76 -0.16
C PHE A 89 -5.70 -6.26 0.06
N ASN A 90 -6.04 -7.08 -0.93
CA ASN A 90 -5.87 -8.53 -0.86
C ASN A 90 -4.40 -8.95 -0.81
N ALA A 91 -3.54 -8.29 -1.59
CA ALA A 91 -2.10 -8.51 -1.57
C ALA A 91 -1.51 -8.20 -0.18
N ASN A 92 -1.84 -7.03 0.37
CA ASN A 92 -1.42 -6.65 1.72
C ASN A 92 -1.95 -7.62 2.78
N SER A 93 -3.20 -8.06 2.68
CA SER A 93 -3.80 -9.00 3.61
C SER A 93 -3.11 -10.37 3.59
N ARG A 94 -2.76 -10.88 2.41
CA ARG A 94 -1.98 -12.13 2.26
C ARG A 94 -0.57 -11.98 2.83
N GLU A 95 0.09 -10.87 2.53
CA GLU A 95 1.42 -10.57 3.07
C GLU A 95 1.39 -10.51 4.62
N ARG A 96 0.38 -9.85 5.18
CA ARG A 96 0.17 -9.78 6.63
C ARG A 96 0.03 -11.18 7.25
N ILE A 97 -0.77 -12.05 6.64
CA ILE A 97 -0.95 -13.44 7.11
C ILE A 97 0.38 -14.19 7.12
N SER A 98 1.20 -14.02 6.08
CA SER A 98 2.54 -14.62 6.00
C SER A 98 3.46 -14.10 7.12
N ARG A 99 3.42 -12.80 7.41
CA ARG A 99 4.26 -12.15 8.43
C ARG A 99 3.78 -12.31 9.87
N GLN A 100 2.57 -12.82 10.12
CA GLN A 100 2.02 -12.98 11.49
C GLN A 100 2.86 -13.88 12.42
N LYS A 101 3.77 -14.66 11.85
CA LYS A 101 4.71 -15.53 12.57
C LYS A 101 6.10 -14.91 12.72
N ASN A 102 6.30 -13.68 12.26
CA ASN A 102 7.59 -13.04 12.18
C ASN A 102 7.75 -11.98 13.27
N LEU A 103 8.93 -11.96 13.89
CA LEU A 103 9.37 -10.86 14.74
C LEU A 103 10.62 -10.23 14.15
N ARG A 104 10.74 -8.92 14.35
CA ARG A 104 11.92 -8.14 14.02
C ARG A 104 12.70 -7.83 15.29
N PHE A 105 13.99 -8.17 15.29
CA PHE A 105 14.92 -7.92 16.38
C PHE A 105 15.90 -6.81 15.96
N ILE A 106 16.06 -5.79 16.78
CA ILE A 106 16.94 -4.64 16.52
C ILE A 106 17.97 -4.53 17.64
N GLY A 107 19.23 -4.28 17.27
CA GLY A 107 20.34 -4.18 18.22
C GLY A 107 21.03 -5.51 18.54
N MET A 108 20.73 -6.58 17.78
CA MET A 108 21.47 -7.83 17.87
C MET A 108 22.89 -7.63 17.32
N LYS A 109 23.91 -7.95 18.10
CA LYS A 109 25.29 -7.96 17.59
C LYS A 109 25.39 -8.99 16.46
N GLU A 110 26.23 -8.71 15.47
CA GLU A 110 26.58 -9.68 14.42
C GLU A 110 27.34 -10.83 15.08
N GLN A 111 26.61 -11.85 15.51
CA GLN A 111 27.13 -13.08 16.09
C GLN A 111 26.97 -14.21 15.08
N ALA A 112 27.82 -15.23 15.19
CA ALA A 112 27.75 -16.41 14.33
C ALA A 112 26.44 -17.20 14.49
N ASP A 113 25.78 -17.11 15.65
CA ASP A 113 24.53 -17.84 15.94
C ASP A 113 23.45 -16.92 16.51
N ILE A 114 22.65 -16.36 15.61
CA ILE A 114 21.54 -15.44 15.92
C ILE A 114 20.42 -16.16 16.67
N VAL A 115 20.16 -17.43 16.33
CA VAL A 115 19.10 -18.24 16.95
C VAL A 115 19.40 -18.44 18.42
N LYS A 116 20.66 -18.79 18.74
CA LYS A 116 21.13 -18.93 20.13
C LYS A 116 20.97 -17.64 20.93
N SER A 117 21.28 -16.47 20.36
CA SER A 117 21.07 -15.20 21.07
C SER A 117 19.60 -14.95 21.42
N ILE A 118 18.67 -15.33 20.53
CA ILE A 118 17.22 -15.20 20.76
C ILE A 118 16.77 -16.17 21.85
N THR A 119 17.21 -17.44 21.81
CA THR A 119 16.81 -18.47 22.79
C THR A 119 17.38 -18.19 24.18
N GLU A 120 18.66 -17.78 24.29
CA GLU A 120 19.27 -17.34 25.54
C GLU A 120 18.59 -16.07 26.09
N GLY A 121 18.26 -15.12 25.22
CA GLY A 121 17.51 -13.92 25.60
C GLY A 121 16.12 -14.24 26.14
N ALA A 122 15.43 -15.21 25.52
CA ALA A 122 14.12 -15.68 25.97
C ALA A 122 14.21 -16.38 27.33
N ALA A 123 15.25 -17.19 27.55
CA ALA A 123 15.50 -17.86 28.82
C ALA A 123 15.69 -16.87 29.98
N LYS A 124 16.37 -15.74 29.75
CA LYS A 124 16.56 -14.66 30.76
C LYS A 124 15.25 -14.06 31.28
N ILE A 125 14.16 -14.16 30.52
CA ILE A 125 12.83 -13.65 30.89
C ILE A 125 11.82 -14.78 31.19
N GLY A 126 12.33 -15.98 31.42
CA GLY A 126 11.54 -17.16 31.79
C GLY A 126 10.72 -17.75 30.65
N ILE A 127 11.08 -17.51 29.39
CA ILE A 127 10.43 -18.12 28.22
C ILE A 127 11.31 -19.26 27.71
N GLN A 128 10.75 -20.47 27.70
CA GLN A 128 11.42 -21.63 27.12
C GLN A 128 11.25 -21.64 25.60
N LEU A 129 12.30 -21.22 24.90
CA LEU A 129 12.40 -21.24 23.45
C LEU A 129 13.55 -22.16 23.04
N LYS A 130 13.28 -23.10 22.14
CA LYS A 130 14.26 -24.01 21.55
C LYS A 130 14.55 -23.60 20.11
N ASN A 131 15.63 -24.11 19.55
CA ASN A 131 15.99 -23.82 18.15
C ASN A 131 14.91 -24.29 17.18
N GLU A 132 14.25 -25.42 17.47
CA GLU A 132 13.21 -25.98 16.61
C GLU A 132 11.92 -25.14 16.60
N ASP A 133 11.77 -24.18 17.52
CA ASP A 133 10.63 -23.26 17.52
C ASP A 133 10.75 -22.14 16.49
N ILE A 134 11.96 -21.93 15.97
CA ILE A 134 12.30 -20.90 14.99
C ILE A 134 12.47 -21.59 13.63
N GLU A 135 11.58 -21.27 12.69
CA GLU A 135 11.57 -21.84 11.34
C GLU A 135 12.74 -21.33 10.51
N TYR A 136 12.96 -20.01 10.55
CA TYR A 136 14.11 -19.37 9.94
C TYR A 136 14.49 -18.10 10.69
N CYS A 137 15.76 -17.73 10.63
CA CYS A 137 16.28 -16.50 11.21
C CYS A 137 17.42 -15.94 10.36
N HIS A 138 17.31 -14.69 9.93
CA HIS A 138 18.35 -14.06 9.11
C HIS A 138 18.37 -12.52 9.27
N PRO A 139 19.52 -11.87 9.03
CA PRO A 139 19.60 -10.41 8.93
C PRO A 139 18.77 -9.87 7.76
N LEU A 140 18.12 -8.73 7.97
CA LEU A 140 17.34 -8.02 6.96
C LEU A 140 18.20 -6.97 6.23
N GLY A 141 18.20 -7.05 4.90
CA GLY A 141 18.85 -6.08 4.01
C GLY A 141 20.34 -6.32 3.81
N GLN A 142 20.98 -5.41 3.08
CA GLN A 142 22.43 -5.40 2.88
C GLN A 142 23.08 -4.37 3.81
N LYS A 143 24.20 -4.74 4.43
CA LYS A 143 24.97 -3.83 5.28
C LYS A 143 25.58 -2.75 4.39
N LYS A 144 25.14 -1.49 4.57
CA LYS A 144 25.84 -0.36 3.94
C LYS A 144 27.18 -0.17 4.67
N LYS A 145 28.26 0.09 3.92
CA LYS A 145 29.62 0.26 4.47
C LYS A 145 29.70 1.29 5.61
N GLU A 146 28.82 2.28 5.60
CA GLU A 146 28.76 3.38 6.58
C GLU A 146 27.89 3.07 7.80
N GLN A 147 27.18 1.93 7.82
CA GLN A 147 26.21 1.62 8.86
C GLN A 147 26.92 0.99 10.06
N GLN A 148 27.08 1.81 11.12
CA GLN A 148 27.65 1.35 12.39
C GLN A 148 26.65 0.51 13.22
N SER A 149 25.35 0.66 12.97
CA SER A 149 24.32 -0.09 13.70
C SER A 149 24.17 -1.50 13.13
N PRO A 150 23.98 -2.53 13.99
CA PRO A 150 23.74 -3.88 13.51
C PRO A 150 22.46 -3.96 12.68
N GLN A 151 22.46 -4.82 11.67
CA GLN A 151 21.29 -5.04 10.84
C GLN A 151 20.13 -5.60 11.68
N PRO A 152 18.88 -5.16 11.43
CA PRO A 152 17.72 -5.83 12.01
C PRO A 152 17.70 -7.29 11.59
N VAL A 153 17.26 -8.17 12.48
CA VAL A 153 17.08 -9.60 12.20
C VAL A 153 15.60 -9.90 12.10
N ILE A 154 15.20 -10.75 11.16
CA ILE A 154 13.87 -11.36 11.14
C ILE A 154 13.96 -12.80 11.61
N ALA A 155 13.02 -13.21 12.46
CA ALA A 155 12.85 -14.61 12.83
C ALA A 155 11.38 -15.01 12.69
N ALA A 156 11.14 -16.11 12.00
CA ALA A 156 9.83 -16.74 11.91
C ALA A 156 9.70 -17.85 12.93
N PHE A 157 8.57 -17.88 13.62
CA PHE A 157 8.27 -18.85 14.67
C PHE A 157 7.24 -19.86 14.18
N LEU A 158 7.46 -21.15 14.45
CA LEU A 158 6.47 -22.17 14.13
C LEU A 158 5.16 -21.95 14.91
N SER A 159 5.29 -21.58 16.19
CA SER A 159 4.17 -21.35 17.11
C SER A 159 3.90 -19.87 17.35
N ARG A 160 2.67 -19.45 17.03
CA ARG A 160 2.16 -18.11 17.39
C ARG A 160 2.09 -17.87 18.89
N PHE A 161 1.96 -18.92 19.69
CA PHE A 161 1.91 -18.80 21.15
C PHE A 161 3.26 -18.32 21.69
N LYS A 162 4.36 -18.98 21.29
CA LYS A 162 5.73 -18.59 21.70
C LYS A 162 6.09 -17.18 21.25
N LEU A 163 5.72 -16.83 20.01
CA LEU A 163 5.86 -15.47 19.50
C LEU A 163 5.14 -14.45 20.39
N LYS A 164 3.86 -14.69 20.72
CA LYS A 164 3.06 -13.80 21.55
C LYS A 164 3.61 -13.68 22.97
N SER A 165 4.08 -14.78 23.57
CA SER A 165 4.75 -14.76 24.87
C SER A 165 6.01 -13.90 24.86
N LEU A 166 6.80 -13.98 23.79
CA LEU A 166 8.01 -13.15 23.64
C LEU A 166 7.66 -11.67 23.45
N LEU A 167 6.65 -11.39 22.61
CA LEU A 167 6.21 -10.03 22.31
C LEU A 167 5.57 -9.33 23.51
N SER A 168 4.85 -10.06 24.37
CA SER A 168 4.26 -9.49 25.60
C SER A 168 5.32 -9.07 26.60
N LYS A 169 6.44 -9.79 26.66
CA LYS A 169 7.61 -9.50 27.52
C LYS A 169 8.73 -8.73 26.82
N ARG A 170 8.47 -8.07 25.69
CA ARG A 170 9.50 -7.36 24.90
C ARG A 170 10.28 -6.29 25.67
N LYS A 171 9.67 -5.67 26.69
CA LYS A 171 10.34 -4.68 27.56
C LYS A 171 11.38 -5.35 28.45
N GLU A 172 11.00 -6.45 29.11
CA GLU A 172 11.90 -7.29 29.92
C GLU A 172 13.03 -7.85 29.06
N PHE A 173 12.71 -8.32 27.85
CA PHE A 173 13.70 -8.81 26.90
C PHE A 173 14.74 -7.74 26.56
N ARG A 174 14.28 -6.51 26.27
CA ARG A 174 15.17 -5.37 25.98
C ARG A 174 16.05 -5.01 27.17
N GLN A 175 15.51 -5.02 28.39
CA GLN A 175 16.29 -4.76 29.61
C GLN A 175 17.37 -5.83 29.84
N ALA A 176 17.05 -7.10 29.60
CA ALA A 176 17.96 -8.23 29.84
C ALA A 176 19.05 -8.42 28.75
N THR A 177 18.81 -7.92 27.53
CA THR A 177 19.66 -8.22 26.36
C THR A 177 20.16 -7.00 25.60
N GLY A 178 19.52 -5.83 25.78
CA GLY A 178 19.71 -4.65 24.93
C GLY A 178 18.99 -4.73 23.57
N ILE A 179 18.33 -5.85 23.24
CA ILE A 179 17.69 -6.09 21.93
C ILE A 179 16.22 -5.67 21.98
N SER A 180 15.77 -4.90 20.99
CA SER A 180 14.36 -4.50 20.87
C SER A 180 13.59 -5.43 19.93
N ILE A 181 12.37 -5.83 20.33
CA ILE A 181 11.50 -6.73 19.56
C ILE A 181 10.28 -5.96 19.06
N PHE A 182 9.97 -6.13 17.77
CA PHE A 182 8.80 -5.59 17.12
C PHE A 182 8.08 -6.68 16.29
N GLU A 183 6.78 -6.51 16.06
CA GLU A 183 6.09 -7.29 15.03
C GLU A 183 6.65 -6.94 13.65
N ASP A 184 6.78 -7.92 12.77
CA ASP A 184 7.06 -7.65 11.37
C ASP A 184 5.76 -7.30 10.64
N VAL A 185 5.55 -6.01 10.41
CA VAL A 185 4.39 -5.49 9.67
C VAL A 185 4.71 -5.33 8.19
N THR A 186 3.68 -5.32 7.35
CA THR A 186 3.83 -5.05 5.91
C THR A 186 4.32 -3.62 5.68
N ARG A 187 4.78 -3.33 4.45
CA ARG A 187 5.19 -1.96 4.10
C ARG A 187 4.02 -0.96 4.21
N TYR A 188 2.83 -1.37 3.79
CA TYR A 188 1.65 -0.52 3.86
C TYR A 188 1.21 -0.28 5.31
N ASP A 189 1.18 -1.32 6.14
CA ASP A 189 0.84 -1.18 7.56
C ASP A 189 1.91 -0.34 8.30
N LYS A 190 3.18 -0.46 7.92
CA LYS A 190 4.24 0.42 8.43
C LYS A 190 4.01 1.88 8.03
N TRP A 191 3.63 2.13 6.78
CA TRP A 191 3.29 3.47 6.32
C TRP A 191 2.10 4.04 7.10
N LEU A 192 1.01 3.28 7.27
CA LEU A 192 -0.14 3.70 8.10
C LEU A 192 0.25 4.01 9.54
N LEU A 193 1.11 3.18 10.14
CA LEU A 193 1.61 3.39 11.50
C LEU A 193 2.37 4.72 11.62
N ASP A 194 3.19 5.04 10.61
CA ASP A 194 3.98 6.26 10.60
C ASP A 194 3.09 7.48 10.32
N GLN A 195 2.18 7.41 9.34
CA GLN A 195 1.20 8.47 9.09
C GLN A 195 0.36 8.78 10.33
N MET A 196 -0.17 7.76 11.00
CA MET A 196 -0.97 7.97 12.21
C MET A 196 -0.16 8.64 13.34
N ARG A 197 1.13 8.33 13.46
CA ARG A 197 2.01 8.97 14.47
C ARG A 197 2.40 10.38 14.09
N ASP A 198 2.59 10.64 12.81
CA ASP A 198 2.95 11.96 12.29
C ASP A 198 1.78 12.94 12.42
N SER A 199 0.54 12.44 12.35
CA SER A 199 -0.69 13.22 12.57
C SER A 199 -1.05 13.47 14.05
N LEU A 200 -0.31 12.88 15.00
CA LEU A 200 -0.55 13.01 16.44
C LEU A 200 0.54 13.82 17.12
N GLU A 201 0.17 14.48 18.22
CA GLU A 201 1.13 15.07 19.16
C GLU A 201 1.96 13.98 19.85
N ASP A 202 3.15 14.36 20.33
CA ASP A 202 4.11 13.42 20.90
C ASP A 202 3.54 12.62 22.08
N GLU A 203 2.68 13.24 22.88
CA GLU A 203 2.06 12.62 24.05
C GLU A 203 1.08 11.49 23.69
N ASP A 204 0.53 11.52 22.47
CA ASP A 204 -0.51 10.61 21.99
C ASP A 204 0.03 9.48 21.10
N ARG A 205 1.26 9.62 20.60
CA ARG A 205 1.92 8.56 19.80
C ARG A 205 2.00 7.21 20.52
N LYS A 206 1.94 7.21 21.86
CA LYS A 206 1.89 6.01 22.70
C LYS A 206 0.63 5.17 22.50
N TYR A 207 -0.45 5.78 22.01
CA TYR A 207 -1.72 5.12 21.72
C TYR A 207 -1.74 4.45 20.35
N VAL A 208 -0.72 4.66 19.51
CA VAL A 208 -0.57 3.99 18.21
C VAL A 208 0.44 2.85 18.32
N PHE A 209 -0.03 1.63 18.09
CA PHE A 209 0.77 0.41 18.21
C PHE A 209 0.34 -0.63 17.18
N THR A 210 1.06 -1.75 17.12
CA THR A 210 0.70 -2.87 16.26
C THR A 210 0.20 -4.04 17.11
N ARG A 211 -0.79 -4.77 16.61
CA ARG A 211 -1.29 -5.99 17.22
C ARG A 211 -1.69 -7.00 16.16
N GLY A 212 -1.00 -8.15 16.13
CA GLY A 212 -1.27 -9.19 15.14
C GLY A 212 -0.92 -8.76 13.72
N GLY A 213 0.08 -7.87 13.59
CA GLY A 213 0.49 -7.32 12.30
C GLY A 213 -0.45 -6.26 11.74
N ARG A 214 -1.41 -5.74 12.52
CA ARG A 214 -2.28 -4.62 12.15
C ARG A 214 -1.95 -3.39 12.95
N VAL A 215 -2.17 -2.21 12.37
CA VAL A 215 -2.07 -0.93 13.07
C VAL A 215 -3.31 -0.73 13.92
N CYS A 216 -3.09 -0.34 15.17
CA CYS A 216 -4.12 -0.06 16.14
C CYS A 216 -3.94 1.34 16.69
N TYR A 217 -5.05 2.01 16.94
CA TYR A 217 -5.10 3.25 17.69
C TYR A 217 -6.02 3.07 18.89
N LYS A 218 -5.59 3.52 20.07
CA LYS A 218 -6.43 3.56 21.26
C LYS A 218 -7.08 4.94 21.35
N THR A 219 -8.36 5.02 21.04
CA THR A 219 -9.18 6.22 21.27
C THR A 219 -9.60 6.30 22.73
N GLU A 220 -9.94 7.49 23.19
CA GLU A 220 -10.49 7.70 24.53
C GLU A 220 -11.89 7.07 24.66
N ASP A 221 -12.72 7.23 23.62
CA ASP A 221 -14.14 6.85 23.65
C ASP A 221 -14.44 5.42 23.20
N GLN A 222 -13.78 4.95 22.13
CA GLN A 222 -14.15 3.70 21.43
C GLN A 222 -13.21 2.53 21.77
N GLY A 223 -12.21 2.74 22.62
CA GLY A 223 -11.20 1.74 22.94
C GLY A 223 -10.20 1.54 21.81
N ILE A 224 -9.95 0.29 21.41
CA ILE A 224 -8.93 -0.02 20.39
C ILE A 224 -9.59 -0.18 19.02
N VAL A 225 -9.25 0.72 18.09
CA VAL A 225 -9.66 0.65 16.69
C VAL A 225 -8.52 0.15 15.80
N PHE A 226 -8.87 -0.46 14.66
CA PHE A 226 -7.90 -0.92 13.66
C PHE A 226 -7.84 0.07 12.50
N ILE A 227 -6.64 0.48 12.12
CA ILE A 227 -6.40 1.36 10.98
C ILE A 227 -6.08 0.48 9.78
N ASN A 228 -6.97 0.44 8.79
CA ASN A 228 -6.82 -0.37 7.58
C ASN A 228 -6.57 0.48 6.33
N SER A 229 -6.85 1.78 6.40
CA SER A 229 -6.64 2.73 5.31
C SER A 229 -6.23 4.10 5.83
N TYR A 230 -5.87 4.98 4.91
CA TYR A 230 -5.67 6.40 5.23
C TYR A 230 -6.97 7.08 5.64
N ASP A 231 -8.10 6.70 5.05
CA ASP A 231 -9.42 7.24 5.40
C ASP A 231 -9.79 6.92 6.85
N ASP A 232 -9.36 5.77 7.38
CA ASP A 232 -9.53 5.46 8.80
C ASP A 232 -8.77 6.48 9.67
N ILE A 233 -7.56 6.90 9.27
CA ILE A 233 -6.80 7.95 9.97
C ILE A 233 -7.59 9.26 9.96
N GLN A 234 -8.11 9.65 8.79
CA GLN A 234 -8.90 10.87 8.67
C GLN A 234 -10.15 10.84 9.55
N ARG A 235 -10.89 9.73 9.51
CA ARG A 235 -12.11 9.52 10.30
C ARG A 235 -11.84 9.61 11.81
N TYR A 236 -10.75 9.01 12.29
CA TYR A 236 -10.47 8.95 13.72
C TYR A 236 -9.80 10.21 14.29
N LEU A 237 -9.17 11.04 13.44
CA LEU A 237 -8.50 12.26 13.88
C LEU A 237 -9.30 13.54 13.60
N TYR A 238 -10.11 13.57 12.54
CA TYR A 238 -10.75 14.80 12.06
C TYR A 238 -12.28 14.75 11.95
N GLY A 239 -12.90 13.58 12.12
CA GLY A 239 -14.36 13.40 12.08
C GLY A 239 -14.88 13.03 10.71
#